data_AF-A0A0C1RKW4-F1
#
_entry.id   AF-A0A0C1RKW4-F1
#
_cell.length_a   1.000
_cell.length_b   1.000
_cell.length_c   1.000
_cell.angle_alpha   90.00
_cell.angle_beta   90.00
_cell.angle_gamma   90.00
#
_symmetry.space_group_name_H-M   'P 1'
#
loop_
_entity.id
_entity.type
_entity.pdbx_description
1 polymer ?
#
loop_
_entity_poly.entity_id
_entity_poly.type
_entity_poly.pdbx_seq_one_letter_code
_entity_poly.pdbx_strand_id
1 'polypeptide(L)'
;RGHIINLSSIGGYRSSVGWGIYCSTKFAVEGITEALHDELAPLGIHATVVEPGYFRTNFLDGSSLQRTAIEISDYADTVGKIRHHASELNYQQPGDPTKLAQALLELVNADTPPLRLPLGTDTLRAIAEKNAYVEQETAQWRTLAESTDYR
;
A
#
# COMPACT_ATOMS: atom_id res chain seq x y z
N ARG A 1 25.22 5.63 10.29
CA ARG A 1 24.01 4.80 10.21
C ARG A 1 23.03 5.51 9.29
N GLY A 2 22.59 4.87 8.20
CA GLY A 2 21.64 5.45 7.26
C GLY A 2 20.34 4.63 7.25
N HIS A 3 19.20 5.31 7.14
CA HIS A 3 17.90 4.65 7.03
C HIS A 3 17.03 5.45 6.05
N ILE A 4 16.63 4.80 4.97
CA ILE A 4 15.68 5.32 3.99
C ILE A 4 14.30 4.79 4.38
N ILE A 5 13.37 5.70 4.64
CA ILE A 5 11.98 5.36 4.95
C ILE A 5 11.10 5.93 3.85
N ASN A 6 10.54 5.04 3.03
CA ASN A 6 9.64 5.41 1.95
C ASN A 6 8.18 5.24 2.41
N LEU A 7 7.36 6.27 2.20
CA LEU A 7 5.93 6.25 2.54
C LEU A 7 5.13 5.69 1.37
N SER A 8 4.72 4.43 1.49
CA SER A 8 3.79 3.75 0.61
C SER A 8 2.35 3.91 1.12
N SER A 9 1.56 2.84 1.12
CA SER A 9 0.16 2.76 1.52
C SER A 9 -0.27 1.29 1.52
N ILE A 10 -1.40 0.98 2.15
CA ILE A 10 -2.19 -0.22 1.82
C ILE A 10 -2.37 -0.41 0.29
N GLY A 11 -2.44 0.70 -0.45
CA GLY A 11 -2.49 0.74 -1.91
C GLY A 11 -1.23 0.26 -2.64
N GLY A 12 -0.09 0.12 -1.94
CA GLY A 12 1.15 -0.46 -2.47
C GLY A 12 1.14 -2.00 -2.47
N TYR A 13 0.28 -2.62 -1.65
CA TYR A 13 0.16 -4.07 -1.56
C TYR A 13 -1.08 -4.63 -2.28
N ARG A 14 -2.16 -3.86 -2.29
CA ARG A 14 -3.44 -4.22 -2.94
C ARG A 14 -4.04 -3.01 -3.63
N SER A 15 -4.49 -3.20 -4.87
CA SER A 15 -5.28 -2.18 -5.58
C SER A 15 -6.77 -2.29 -5.26
N SER A 16 -7.49 -1.18 -5.43
CA SER A 16 -8.95 -1.11 -5.27
C SER A 16 -9.60 -0.35 -6.42
N VAL A 17 -10.88 -0.63 -6.65
CA VAL A 17 -11.70 0.04 -7.68
C VAL A 17 -11.61 1.56 -7.48
N GLY A 18 -11.25 2.29 -8.54
CA GLY A 18 -11.14 3.75 -8.52
C GLY A 18 -9.78 4.30 -8.08
N TRP A 19 -8.90 3.46 -7.54
CA TRP A 19 -7.58 3.87 -7.02
C TRP A 19 -6.41 3.34 -7.86
N GLY A 20 -6.66 2.73 -9.01
CA GLY A 20 -5.63 2.04 -9.81
C GLY A 20 -4.37 2.86 -10.10
N ILE A 21 -4.51 4.14 -10.48
CA ILE A 21 -3.36 5.03 -10.72
C ILE A 21 -2.58 5.26 -9.42
N TYR A 22 -3.25 5.68 -8.34
CA TYR A 22 -2.63 5.88 -7.05
C TYR A 22 -1.91 4.61 -6.56
N CYS A 23 -2.61 3.47 -6.56
CA CYS A 23 -2.05 2.19 -6.16
C CYS A 23 -0.82 1.84 -7.01
N SER A 24 -0.87 1.98 -8.34
CA SER A 24 0.28 1.70 -9.21
C SER A 24 1.54 2.48 -8.82
N THR A 25 1.39 3.75 -8.43
CA THR A 25 2.53 4.55 -7.96
C THR A 25 3.08 4.04 -6.63
N LYS A 26 2.23 3.54 -5.73
CA LYS A 26 2.65 2.97 -4.45
C LYS A 26 3.30 1.59 -4.61
N PHE A 27 2.80 0.76 -5.52
CA PHE A 27 3.49 -0.48 -5.93
C PHE A 27 4.89 -0.20 -6.48
N ALA A 28 5.08 0.89 -7.24
CA ALA A 28 6.42 1.28 -7.70
C ALA A 28 7.35 1.67 -6.54
N VAL A 29 6.82 2.36 -5.51
CA VAL A 29 7.57 2.67 -4.28
C VAL A 29 7.95 1.39 -3.52
N GLU A 30 7.03 0.42 -3.40
CA GLU A 30 7.32 -0.90 -2.81
C GLU A 30 8.47 -1.57 -3.56
N GLY A 31 8.38 -1.68 -4.89
CA GLY A 31 9.37 -2.37 -5.71
C GLY A 31 10.75 -1.74 -5.63
N ILE A 32 10.85 -0.41 -5.67
CA ILE A 32 12.13 0.30 -5.49
C ILE A 32 12.68 0.07 -4.08
N THR A 33 11.83 0.07 -3.06
CA THR A 33 12.29 -0.10 -1.68
C THR A 33 12.74 -1.52 -1.39
N GLU A 34 12.10 -2.53 -1.99
CA GLU A 34 12.51 -3.93 -1.91
C GLU A 34 13.92 -4.14 -2.48
N ALA A 35 14.19 -3.60 -3.68
CA ALA A 35 15.52 -3.65 -4.26
C ALA A 35 16.56 -2.94 -3.39
N LEU A 36 16.26 -1.70 -2.94
CA LEU A 36 17.17 -0.93 -2.09
C LEU A 36 17.47 -1.62 -0.75
N HIS A 37 16.52 -2.36 -0.19
CA HIS A 37 16.71 -3.07 1.07
C HIS A 37 17.87 -4.06 0.99
N ASP A 38 17.89 -4.87 -0.08
CA ASP A 38 18.93 -5.88 -0.29
C ASP A 38 20.25 -5.27 -0.78
N GLU A 39 20.18 -4.28 -1.69
CA GLU A 39 21.36 -3.61 -2.25
C GLU A 39 22.17 -2.85 -1.18
N LEU A 40 21.48 -2.24 -0.21
CA LEU A 40 22.08 -1.40 0.81
C LEU A 40 22.48 -2.16 2.08
N ALA A 41 21.97 -3.38 2.28
CA ALA A 41 22.25 -4.18 3.47
C ALA A 41 23.75 -4.40 3.74
N PRO A 42 24.61 -4.73 2.74
CA PRO A 42 26.06 -4.89 2.95
C PRO A 42 26.77 -3.59 3.38
N LEU A 43 26.16 -2.43 3.13
CA LEU A 43 26.68 -1.12 3.51
C LEU A 43 26.23 -0.68 4.91
N GLY A 44 25.41 -1.49 5.59
CA GLY A 44 24.80 -1.13 6.88
C GLY A 44 23.80 0.03 6.77
N ILE A 45 23.18 0.21 5.61
CA ILE A 45 22.11 1.18 5.38
C ILE A 45 20.79 0.40 5.27
N HIS A 46 19.78 0.84 6.01
CA HIS A 46 18.45 0.21 5.98
C HIS A 46 17.54 0.90 4.98
N ALA A 47 16.65 0.14 4.34
CA ALA A 47 15.50 0.67 3.62
C ALA A 47 14.22 0.01 4.15
N THR A 48 13.23 0.83 4.52
CA THR A 48 11.91 0.37 4.96
C THR A 48 10.83 1.08 4.18
N VAL A 49 9.86 0.32 3.67
CA VAL A 49 8.62 0.86 3.15
C VAL A 49 7.54 0.80 4.22
N VAL A 50 6.91 1.93 4.48
CA VAL A 50 5.82 2.05 5.45
C VAL A 50 4.50 2.03 4.69
N GLU A 51 3.56 1.21 5.13
CA GLU A 51 2.27 0.98 4.47
C GLU A 51 1.10 1.43 5.37
N PRO A 52 0.80 2.74 5.46
CA PRO A 52 -0.35 3.19 6.22
C PRO A 52 -1.67 2.80 5.55
N GLY A 53 -2.65 2.47 6.39
CA GLY A 53 -4.05 2.39 6.01
C GLY A 53 -4.69 3.79 5.96
N TYR A 54 -5.96 3.87 6.33
CA TYR A 54 -6.66 5.15 6.40
C TYR A 54 -6.34 5.86 7.73
N PHE A 55 -5.69 7.03 7.64
CA PHE A 55 -5.40 7.91 8.78
C PHE A 55 -6.13 9.25 8.65
N ARG A 56 -6.55 9.83 9.79
CA ARG A 56 -7.24 11.13 9.88
C ARG A 56 -6.32 12.28 9.53
N THR A 57 -6.10 12.46 8.24
CA THR A 57 -5.31 13.53 7.63
C THR A 57 -6.14 14.18 6.52
N ASN A 58 -5.65 15.28 5.97
CA ASN A 58 -6.29 15.94 4.83
C ASN A 58 -6.10 15.16 3.51
N PHE A 59 -5.60 13.91 3.54
CA PHE A 59 -5.30 13.14 2.34
C PHE A 59 -6.54 12.93 1.44
N LEU A 60 -7.70 12.67 2.04
CA LEU A 60 -8.97 12.47 1.32
C LEU A 60 -9.72 13.78 1.06
N ASP A 61 -9.19 14.92 1.52
CA ASP A 61 -9.76 16.23 1.26
C ASP A 61 -9.64 16.59 -0.23
N GLY A 62 -10.58 17.37 -0.76
CA GLY A 62 -10.56 17.80 -2.17
C GLY A 62 -9.34 18.65 -2.55
N SER A 63 -8.63 19.24 -1.57
CA SER A 63 -7.35 19.92 -1.79
C SER A 63 -6.19 18.95 -2.08
N SER A 64 -6.27 17.70 -1.63
CA SER A 64 -5.23 16.67 -1.82
C SER A 64 -5.66 15.63 -2.86
N LEU A 65 -6.88 15.11 -2.74
CA LEU A 65 -7.42 14.10 -3.64
C LEU A 65 -8.04 14.75 -4.89
N GLN A 66 -7.28 14.75 -5.97
CA GLN A 66 -7.76 15.19 -7.27
C GLN A 66 -8.64 14.12 -7.92
N ARG A 67 -9.82 14.53 -8.40
CA ARG A 67 -10.79 13.67 -9.08
C ARG A 67 -10.81 14.04 -10.56
N THR A 68 -10.96 13.06 -11.45
CA THR A 68 -11.20 13.38 -12.86
C THR A 68 -12.52 14.14 -13.03
N ALA A 69 -12.52 15.20 -13.82
CA ALA A 69 -13.73 15.97 -14.13
C ALA A 69 -14.69 15.21 -15.06
N ILE A 70 -14.21 14.19 -15.77
CA ILE A 70 -15.01 13.39 -16.70
C ILE A 70 -15.69 12.26 -15.93
N GLU A 71 -17.01 12.21 -16.06
CA GLU A 71 -17.86 11.14 -15.54
C GLU A 71 -18.57 10.45 -16.69
N ILE A 72 -18.51 9.11 -16.71
CA ILE A 72 -19.13 8.26 -17.73
C ILE A 72 -20.19 7.41 -17.02
N SER A 73 -21.42 7.46 -17.52
CA SER A 73 -22.59 6.81 -16.90
C SER A 73 -22.40 5.32 -16.66
N ASP A 74 -21.69 4.64 -17.56
CA ASP A 74 -21.47 3.19 -17.52
C ASP A 74 -20.69 2.75 -16.27
N TYR A 75 -19.96 3.68 -15.64
CA TYR A 75 -19.18 3.42 -14.43
C TYR A 75 -19.87 3.87 -13.13
N ALA A 76 -21.11 4.37 -13.20
CA ALA A 76 -21.84 4.88 -12.03
C ALA A 76 -21.89 3.86 -10.89
N ASP A 77 -22.13 2.59 -11.22
CA ASP A 77 -22.25 1.50 -10.25
C ASP A 77 -20.93 0.94 -9.71
N THR A 78 -19.79 1.35 -10.27
CA THR A 78 -18.44 0.88 -9.90
C THR A 78 -17.59 2.01 -9.31
N VAL A 79 -16.70 2.63 -10.10
CA VAL A 79 -15.85 3.74 -9.66
C VAL A 79 -16.66 5.00 -9.33
N GLY A 80 -17.87 5.15 -9.88
CA GLY A 80 -18.80 6.22 -9.53
C GLY A 80 -19.16 6.23 -8.05
N LYS A 81 -19.45 5.06 -7.46
CA LYS A 81 -19.70 4.93 -6.01
C LYS A 81 -18.50 5.35 -5.17
N ILE A 82 -17.29 4.96 -5.58
CA ILE A 82 -16.04 5.24 -4.84
C ILE A 82 -15.71 6.75 -4.85
N ARG A 83 -16.04 7.45 -5.93
CA ARG A 83 -15.80 8.89 -6.09
C ARG A 83 -16.41 9.73 -4.96
N HIS A 84 -17.62 9.38 -4.52
CA HIS A 84 -18.31 10.08 -3.43
C HIS A 84 -17.84 9.58 -2.06
N HIS A 85 -17.56 8.28 -1.95
CA HIS A 85 -17.16 7.64 -0.71
C HIS A 85 -15.87 8.20 -0.10
N ALA A 86 -14.89 8.60 -0.94
CA ALA A 86 -13.64 9.18 -0.45
C ALA A 86 -13.86 10.48 0.35
N SER A 87 -14.81 11.33 -0.04
CA SER A 87 -15.18 12.52 0.73
C SER A 87 -15.92 12.18 2.02
N GLU A 88 -16.76 11.16 2.01
CA GLU A 88 -17.54 10.72 3.19
C GLU A 88 -16.64 10.13 4.27
N LEU A 89 -15.57 9.42 3.86
CA LEU A 89 -14.57 8.87 4.77
C LEU A 89 -13.62 9.91 5.35
N ASN A 90 -13.60 11.14 4.84
CA ASN A 90 -12.70 12.17 5.33
C ASN A 90 -13.01 12.51 6.80
N TYR A 91 -11.98 12.53 7.64
CA TYR A 91 -12.02 12.61 9.11
C TYR A 91 -12.71 11.44 9.85
N GLN A 92 -13.24 10.45 9.15
CA GLN A 92 -13.80 9.23 9.74
C GLN A 92 -12.82 8.05 9.69
N GLN A 93 -11.61 8.27 9.19
CA GLN A 93 -10.59 7.24 9.11
C GLN A 93 -10.24 6.67 10.51
N PRO A 94 -9.91 5.38 10.63
CA PRO A 94 -9.59 4.75 11.91
C PRO A 94 -8.22 5.15 12.48
N GLY A 95 -7.26 5.49 11.61
CA GLY A 95 -5.88 5.78 12.00
C GLY A 95 -5.69 7.18 12.61
N ASP A 96 -4.82 7.25 13.62
CA ASP A 96 -4.41 8.49 14.29
C ASP A 96 -3.03 8.94 13.79
N PRO A 97 -2.91 10.12 13.14
CA PRO A 97 -1.63 10.60 12.60
C PRO A 97 -0.56 10.84 13.67
N THR A 98 -0.94 11.14 14.92
CA THR A 98 0.01 11.29 16.03
C THR A 98 0.66 9.94 16.36
N LYS A 99 -0.12 8.87 16.35
CA LYS A 99 0.38 7.50 16.55
C LYS A 99 1.21 7.02 15.36
N LEU A 100 0.85 7.42 14.14
CA LEU A 100 1.69 7.17 12.96
C LEU A 100 3.07 7.81 13.13
N ALA A 101 3.14 9.07 13.57
CA ALA A 101 4.40 9.75 13.83
C ALA A 101 5.22 9.03 14.92
N GLN A 102 4.58 8.57 16.01
CA GLN A 102 5.24 7.78 17.05
C GLN A 102 5.81 6.46 16.49
N ALA A 103 5.04 5.72 15.69
CA ALA A 103 5.50 4.50 15.06
C ALA A 103 6.70 4.73 14.12
N LEU A 104 6.74 5.85 13.40
CA LEU A 104 7.89 6.22 12.57
C LEU A 104 9.14 6.53 13.42
N LEU A 105 8.98 7.17 14.58
CA LEU A 105 10.08 7.40 15.52
C LEU A 105 10.60 6.07 16.11
N GLU A 106 9.71 5.14 16.44
CA GLU A 106 10.09 3.79 16.86
C GLU A 106 10.86 3.06 15.74
N LEU A 107 10.38 3.13 14.50
CA LEU A 107 11.02 2.52 13.34
C LEU A 107 12.45 3.05 13.11
N VAL A 108 12.66 4.36 13.17
CA VAL A 108 13.99 4.98 12.98
C VAL A 108 14.99 4.52 14.04
N ASN A 109 14.51 4.23 15.25
CA ASN A 109 15.35 3.80 16.37
C ASN A 109 15.52 2.28 16.46
N ALA A 110 14.82 1.49 15.64
CA ALA A 110 14.92 0.04 15.67
C ALA A 110 16.32 -0.42 15.25
N ASP A 111 16.91 -1.37 15.98
CA ASP A 111 18.24 -1.92 15.64
C ASP A 111 18.21 -2.74 14.34
N THR A 112 17.12 -3.46 14.10
CA THR A 112 16.87 -4.26 12.91
C THR A 112 15.52 -3.87 12.30
N PRO A 113 15.42 -2.72 11.60
CA PRO A 113 14.17 -2.28 11.02
C PRO A 113 13.74 -3.23 9.88
N PRO A 114 12.42 -3.47 9.69
CA PRO A 114 11.92 -4.39 8.69
C PRO A 114 11.99 -3.80 7.28
N LEU A 115 11.88 -4.66 6.25
CA LEU A 115 11.61 -4.19 4.89
C LEU A 115 10.24 -3.51 4.80
N ARG A 116 9.17 -4.13 5.32
CA ARG A 116 7.79 -3.60 5.28
C ARG A 116 7.26 -3.33 6.68
N LEU A 117 6.61 -2.18 6.87
CA LEU A 117 5.89 -1.83 8.09
C LEU A 117 4.43 -1.46 7.79
N PRO A 118 3.50 -2.43 7.83
CA PRO A 118 2.07 -2.16 7.78
C PRO A 118 1.59 -1.45 9.05
N LEU A 119 0.85 -0.35 8.88
CA LEU A 119 0.28 0.41 9.99
C LEU A 119 -1.23 0.59 9.81
N GLY A 120 -1.99 0.04 10.76
CA GLY A 120 -3.45 0.01 10.73
C GLY A 120 -4.00 -1.42 10.58
N THR A 121 -5.08 -1.71 11.30
CA THR A 121 -5.74 -3.04 11.25
C THR A 121 -6.39 -3.30 9.89
N ASP A 122 -6.80 -2.25 9.19
CA ASP A 122 -7.24 -2.28 7.80
C ASP A 122 -6.13 -2.72 6.84
N THR A 123 -4.91 -2.19 6.97
CA THR A 123 -3.76 -2.62 6.18
C THR A 123 -3.42 -4.08 6.47
N LEU A 124 -3.29 -4.45 7.75
CA LEU A 124 -2.97 -5.83 8.14
C LEU A 124 -3.99 -6.83 7.57
N ARG A 125 -5.28 -6.52 7.68
CA ARG A 125 -6.35 -7.35 7.12
C ARG A 125 -6.25 -7.44 5.59
N ALA A 126 -6.03 -6.33 4.89
CA ALA A 126 -5.96 -6.35 3.42
C ALA A 126 -4.76 -7.13 2.89
N ILE A 127 -3.61 -7.06 3.58
CA ILE A 127 -2.43 -7.87 3.29
C ILE A 127 -2.76 -9.36 3.46
N ALA A 128 -3.36 -9.74 4.60
CA ALA A 128 -3.73 -11.13 4.87
C ALA A 128 -4.72 -11.68 3.82
N GLU A 129 -5.76 -10.90 3.47
CA GLU A 129 -6.72 -11.25 2.43
C GLU A 129 -6.05 -11.42 1.06
N LYS A 130 -5.18 -10.49 0.66
CA LYS A 130 -4.48 -10.55 -0.63
C LYS A 130 -3.56 -11.76 -0.71
N ASN A 131 -2.86 -12.09 0.37
CA ASN A 131 -1.96 -13.26 0.40
C ASN A 131 -2.73 -14.56 0.29
N ALA A 132 -3.84 -14.69 1.03
CA ALA A 132 -4.71 -15.86 0.90
C ALA A 132 -5.26 -16.01 -0.53
N TYR A 133 -5.66 -14.90 -1.16
CA TYR A 133 -6.11 -14.90 -2.55
C TYR A 133 -5.02 -15.33 -3.53
N VAL A 134 -3.81 -14.78 -3.42
CA VAL A 134 -2.69 -15.11 -4.32
C VAL A 134 -2.29 -16.58 -4.17
N GLU A 135 -2.23 -17.09 -2.94
CA GLU A 135 -1.96 -18.51 -2.69
C GLU A 135 -3.02 -19.40 -3.37
N GLN A 136 -4.30 -19.08 -3.19
CA GLN A 136 -5.40 -19.81 -3.82
C GLN A 136 -5.31 -19.77 -5.36
N GLU A 137 -5.08 -18.59 -5.93
CA GLU A 137 -5.04 -18.38 -7.38
C GLU A 137 -3.85 -19.11 -8.02
N THR A 138 -2.66 -19.01 -7.42
CA THR A 138 -1.47 -19.73 -7.91
C THR A 138 -1.60 -21.24 -7.75
N ALA A 139 -2.21 -21.73 -6.68
CA ALA A 139 -2.51 -23.16 -6.53
C ALA A 139 -3.49 -23.65 -7.60
N GLN A 140 -4.53 -22.89 -7.93
CA GLN A 140 -5.50 -23.22 -8.98
C GLN A 140 -4.84 -23.33 -10.36
N TRP A 141 -3.87 -22.46 -10.66
CA TRP A 141 -3.21 -22.40 -11.98
C TRP A 141 -1.85 -23.10 -12.03
N ARG A 142 -1.43 -23.75 -10.94
CA ARG A 142 -0.09 -24.36 -10.78
C ARG A 142 0.32 -25.24 -11.95
N THR A 143 -0.53 -26.20 -12.34
CA THR A 143 -0.22 -27.15 -13.42
C THR A 143 0.10 -26.44 -14.73
N LEU A 144 -0.65 -25.37 -15.06
CA LEU A 144 -0.40 -24.59 -16.28
C LEU A 144 0.89 -23.78 -16.13
N ALA A 145 1.08 -23.10 -15.00
CA ALA A 145 2.27 -22.29 -14.74
C ALA A 145 3.56 -23.12 -14.79
N GLU A 146 3.60 -24.30 -14.16
CA GLU A 146 4.76 -25.20 -14.16
C GLU A 146 4.98 -25.89 -15.52
N SER A 147 3.97 -25.95 -16.39
CA SER A 147 4.08 -26.64 -17.69
C SER A 147 5.00 -25.95 -18.70
N THR A 148 5.40 -24.70 -18.44
CA THR A 148 6.27 -23.91 -19.32
C THR A 148 7.77 -24.10 -19.06
N ASP A 149 8.15 -24.87 -18.04
CA ASP A 149 9.54 -25.18 -17.76
C ASP A 149 10.12 -26.15 -18.81
N TYR A 150 11.43 -26.04 -19.05
CA TYR A 150 12.16 -27.11 -19.72
C TYR A 150 12.11 -28.37 -18.85
N ARG A 151 11.64 -29.48 -19.41
CA ARG A 151 11.59 -30.79 -18.74
C ARG A 151 12.84 -31.62 -19.02
#